data_AF-A0A7K2X3J6-F1
#
_entry.id   AF-A0A7K2X3J6-F1
#
_cell.length_a   1.000
_cell.length_b   1.000
_cell.length_c   1.000
_cell.angle_alpha   90.00
_cell.angle_beta   90.00
_cell.angle_gamma   90.00
#
_symmetry.space_group_name_H-M   'P 1'
#
loop_
_entity.id
_entity.type
_entity.pdbx_description
1 polymer ?
#
loop_
_entity_poly.entity_id
_entity_poly.type
_entity_poly.pdbx_seq_one_letter_code
_entity_poly.pdbx_strand_id
1 'polypeptide(L)'
;MTVWVDDAGLPVRQPGDTADRALAAFSGGVTAAGVVGLAGAGTLVLVRRTAEGRRYAAWEREWERVEPVWSGRDHRGTGAGTDRD
;
A
#
# COMPACT_ATOMS: atom_id res chain seq x y z
N MET A 1 -29.41 -24.22 39.23
CA MET A 1 -28.11 -24.48 38.57
C MET A 1 -28.36 -25.54 37.52
N THR A 2 -28.15 -25.24 36.24
CA THR A 2 -28.48 -26.16 35.13
C THR A 2 -27.19 -26.79 34.63
N VAL A 3 -27.09 -28.11 34.69
CA VAL A 3 -25.95 -28.88 34.16
C VAL A 3 -26.41 -29.59 32.90
N TRP A 4 -25.66 -29.42 31.82
CA TRP A 4 -25.93 -30.07 30.53
C TRP A 4 -25.25 -31.43 30.48
N VAL A 5 -25.99 -32.42 30.02
CA VAL A 5 -25.61 -33.83 30.08
C VAL A 5 -25.99 -34.50 28.76
N ASP A 6 -25.16 -35.40 28.24
CA ASP A 6 -25.51 -36.22 27.08
C ASP A 6 -26.48 -37.37 27.44
N ASP A 7 -26.91 -38.13 26.42
CA ASP A 7 -27.82 -39.27 26.58
C ASP A 7 -27.24 -40.38 27.46
N ALA A 8 -25.92 -40.38 27.71
CA ALA A 8 -25.21 -41.33 28.57
C ALA A 8 -25.02 -40.80 30.01
N GLY A 9 -25.51 -39.61 30.34
CA GLY A 9 -25.37 -39.05 31.68
C GLY A 9 -24.04 -38.33 31.91
N LEU A 10 -23.22 -38.12 30.89
CA LEU A 10 -21.94 -37.43 31.02
C LEU A 10 -22.12 -35.91 30.90
N PRO A 11 -21.46 -35.12 31.77
CA PRO A 11 -21.54 -33.67 31.69
C PRO A 11 -20.91 -33.18 30.39
N VAL A 12 -21.71 -32.53 29.55
CA VAL A 12 -21.28 -31.96 28.27
C VAL A 12 -21.35 -30.45 28.32
N ARG A 13 -20.41 -29.80 27.63
CA ARG A 13 -20.40 -28.35 27.46
C ARG A 13 -21.75 -27.91 26.91
N GLN A 14 -22.37 -26.92 27.55
CA GLN A 14 -23.62 -26.31 27.08
C GLN A 14 -23.52 -26.03 25.56
N PRO A 15 -24.50 -26.45 24.75
CA PRO A 15 -24.52 -26.12 23.33
C PRO A 15 -24.46 -24.60 23.21
N GLY A 16 -23.34 -24.09 22.67
CA GLY A 16 -23.01 -22.66 22.72
C GLY A 16 -24.14 -21.82 22.16
N ASP A 17 -24.45 -20.72 22.86
CA ASP A 17 -25.58 -19.85 22.55
C ASP A 17 -25.48 -19.35 21.09
N THR A 18 -26.63 -19.19 20.45
CA THR A 18 -26.73 -18.60 19.11
C THR A 18 -26.03 -17.25 19.02
N ALA A 19 -26.06 -16.46 20.11
CA ALA A 19 -25.35 -15.20 20.25
C ALA A 19 -23.82 -15.36 20.16
N ASP A 20 -23.24 -16.38 20.80
CA ASP A 20 -21.79 -16.63 20.75
C ASP A 20 -21.32 -16.98 19.34
N ARG A 21 -22.10 -17.78 18.61
CA ARG A 21 -21.80 -18.12 17.22
C ARG A 21 -21.92 -16.91 16.30
N ALA A 22 -22.94 -16.08 16.49
CA ALA A 22 -23.12 -14.85 15.74
C ALA A 22 -21.95 -13.89 15.97
N LEU A 23 -21.51 -13.74 17.22
CA LEU A 23 -20.35 -12.90 17.57
C LEU A 23 -19.04 -13.45 16.99
N ALA A 24 -18.84 -14.76 17.01
CA ALA A 24 -17.67 -15.39 16.40
C ALA A 24 -17.65 -15.19 14.87
N ALA A 25 -18.79 -15.39 14.20
CA ALA A 25 -18.91 -15.16 12.77
C ALA A 25 -18.70 -13.68 12.41
N PHE A 26 -19.29 -12.77 13.18
CA PHE A 26 -19.15 -11.33 12.97
C PHE A 26 -17.70 -10.87 13.18
N SER A 27 -17.06 -11.27 14.27
CA SER A 27 -15.67 -10.92 14.56
C SER A 27 -14.73 -11.47 13.48
N GLY A 28 -14.90 -12.73 13.06
CA GLY A 28 -14.15 -13.30 11.95
C GLY A 28 -14.36 -12.52 10.64
N GLY A 29 -15.60 -12.13 10.34
CA GLY A 29 -15.93 -11.31 9.18
C GLY A 29 -15.26 -9.93 9.20
N VAL A 30 -15.29 -9.24 10.35
CA VAL A 30 -14.64 -7.94 10.55
C VAL A 30 -13.12 -8.07 10.40
N THR A 31 -12.51 -9.10 10.97
CA THR A 31 -11.07 -9.36 10.83
C THR A 31 -10.70 -9.60 9.36
N ALA A 32 -11.44 -10.46 8.65
CA ALA A 32 -11.19 -10.74 7.24
C ALA A 32 -11.32 -9.48 6.37
N ALA A 33 -12.40 -8.71 6.57
CA ALA A 33 -12.62 -7.45 5.86
C ALA A 33 -11.50 -6.43 6.16
N GLY A 34 -11.05 -6.35 7.41
CA GLY A 34 -9.93 -5.50 7.81
C GLY A 34 -8.62 -5.87 7.11
N VAL A 35 -8.28 -7.16 7.07
CA VAL A 35 -7.05 -7.65 6.39
C VAL A 35 -7.10 -7.32 4.90
N VAL A 36 -8.22 -7.59 4.22
CA VAL A 36 -8.38 -7.30 2.80
C VAL A 36 -8.31 -5.79 2.55
N GLY A 37 -8.96 -4.98 3.38
CA GLY A 37 -8.93 -3.52 3.29
C GLY A 37 -7.51 -2.96 3.45
N LEU A 38 -6.78 -3.41 4.47
CA LEU A 38 -5.39 -2.98 4.70
C LEU A 38 -4.45 -3.41 3.57
N ALA A 39 -4.59 -4.65 3.07
CA ALA A 39 -3.78 -5.13 1.94
C ALA A 39 -4.06 -4.32 0.66
N GLY A 40 -5.34 -4.04 0.36
CA GLY A 40 -5.74 -3.23 -0.79
C GLY A 40 -5.22 -1.79 -0.68
N ALA A 41 -5.44 -1.14 0.46
CA ALA A 41 -4.95 0.21 0.72
C ALA A 41 -3.42 0.30 0.64
N GLY A 42 -2.71 -0.66 1.26
CA GLY A 42 -1.25 -0.74 1.21
C GLY A 42 -0.72 -0.89 -0.21
N THR A 43 -1.37 -1.75 -1.00
CA THR A 43 -1.02 -1.94 -2.43
C THR A 43 -1.21 -0.65 -3.22
N LEU A 44 -2.34 0.04 -3.04
CA LEU A 44 -2.61 1.31 -3.73
C LEU A 44 -1.59 2.39 -3.38
N VAL A 45 -1.24 2.51 -2.09
CA VAL A 45 -0.21 3.47 -1.63
C VAL A 45 1.14 3.15 -2.24
N LEU A 46 1.53 1.87 -2.27
CA LEU A 46 2.81 1.44 -2.85
C LEU A 46 2.86 1.71 -4.36
N VAL A 47 1.79 1.39 -5.09
CA VAL A 47 1.69 1.67 -6.52
C VAL A 47 1.77 3.18 -6.79
N ARG A 48 1.06 4.00 -6.00
CA ARG A 48 1.13 5.46 -6.16
C ARG A 48 2.53 5.99 -5.93
N ARG A 49 3.18 5.62 -4.82
CA ARG A 49 4.54 6.08 -4.52
C ARG A 49 5.55 5.67 -5.59
N THR A 50 5.45 4.43 -6.08
CA THR A 50 6.36 3.94 -7.12
C THR A 50 6.10 4.60 -8.47
N ALA A 51 4.83 4.80 -8.84
CA ALA A 51 4.47 5.50 -10.07
C ALA A 51 4.88 6.98 -10.04
N GLU A 52 4.66 7.67 -8.92
CA GLU A 52 5.12 9.04 -8.72
C GLU A 52 6.64 9.13 -8.82
N GLY A 53 7.39 8.27 -8.12
CA GLY A 53 8.85 8.25 -8.19
C GLY A 53 9.38 7.97 -9.59
N ARG A 54 8.77 7.00 -10.32
CA ARG A 54 9.13 6.72 -11.72
C ARG A 54 8.82 7.90 -12.64
N ARG A 55 7.70 8.58 -12.41
CA ARG A 55 7.30 9.73 -13.21
C ARG A 55 8.21 10.93 -12.97
N TYR A 56 8.60 11.20 -11.73
CA TYR A 56 9.61 12.20 -11.41
C TYR A 56 10.96 11.86 -12.03
N ALA A 57 11.42 10.61 -11.94
CA ALA A 57 12.67 10.19 -12.58
C ALA A 57 12.62 10.30 -14.11
N ALA A 58 11.47 10.03 -14.73
CA ALA A 58 11.29 10.23 -16.16
C ALA A 58 11.32 11.71 -16.54
N TRP A 59 10.70 12.57 -15.72
CA TRP A 59 10.75 14.01 -15.91
C TRP A 59 12.16 14.56 -15.72
N GLU A 60 12.91 14.12 -14.71
CA GLU A 60 14.29 14.55 -14.49
C GLU A 60 15.18 14.23 -15.70
N ARG A 61 15.04 13.04 -16.28
CA ARG A 61 15.74 12.67 -17.52
C ARG A 61 15.34 13.51 -18.73
N GLU A 62 14.11 14.00 -18.78
CA GLU A 62 13.70 14.96 -19.82
C GLU A 62 14.36 16.31 -19.56
N TRP A 63 14.33 16.76 -18.31
CA TRP A 63 14.89 18.01 -17.88
C TRP A 63 16.38 18.09 -18.18
N GLU A 64 17.17 17.06 -17.86
CA GLU A 64 18.60 16.99 -18.20
C GLU A 64 18.90 17.20 -19.70
N ARG A 65 17.95 16.86 -20.59
CA ARG A 65 18.12 17.08 -22.04
C ARG A 65 17.79 18.50 -22.48
N VAL A 66 16.83 19.15 -21.83
CA VAL A 66 16.39 20.51 -22.20
C VAL A 66 17.07 21.61 -21.36
N GLU A 67 17.57 21.28 -20.17
CA GLU A 67 18.26 22.17 -19.25
C GLU A 67 19.48 22.85 -19.88
N PRO A 68 20.35 22.19 -20.68
CA PRO A 68 21.53 22.84 -21.27
C PRO A 68 21.19 23.98 -22.23
N VAL A 69 20.12 23.79 -23.03
CA VAL A 69 19.63 24.76 -24.01
C VAL A 69 18.97 25.94 -23.30
N TRP A 70 18.16 25.66 -22.28
CA TRP A 70 17.41 26.69 -21.56
C TRP A 70 18.28 27.46 -20.55
N SER A 71 19.24 26.78 -19.89
CA SER A 71 20.20 27.40 -18.96
C SER A 71 21.31 28.19 -19.65
N GLY A 72 21.41 28.10 -20.98
CA GLY A 72 22.45 28.77 -21.77
C GLY A 72 23.86 28.20 -21.55
N ARG A 73 24.00 27.03 -20.88
CA ARG A 73 25.30 26.38 -20.67
C ARG A 73 25.97 25.96 -21.98
N ASP A 74 25.19 25.60 -23.00
CA ASP A 74 25.72 25.28 -24.34
C ASP A 74 26.41 26.48 -25.01
N HIS A 75 25.92 27.71 -24.76
CA HIS A 75 26.48 28.91 -25.37
C HIS A 75 27.78 29.37 -24.67
N ARG A 76 27.96 29.02 -23.38
CA ARG A 76 29.18 29.36 -22.62
C ARG A 76 30.38 28.48 -23.02
N GLY A 77 30.15 27.27 -23.53
CA GLY A 77 31.21 26.37 -24.02
C GLY A 77 31.73 26.73 -25.42
N THR A 78 30.88 27.31 -26.27
CA THR A 78 31.22 27.58 -27.69
C THR A 78 31.98 28.90 -27.88
N GLY A 79 31.90 29.84 -26.94
CA GLY A 79 32.56 31.16 -27.03
C GLY A 79 33.97 31.28 -26.42
N ALA A 80 34.51 30.24 -25.78
CA ALA A 80 35.77 30.32 -25.04
C ALA A 80 37.04 30.06 -25.90
N GLY A 81 36.92 29.99 -27.23
CA GLY A 81 38.00 29.59 -28.13
C GLY A 81 38.39 30.58 -29.23
N THR A 82 37.75 31.74 -29.36
CA THR A 82 38.00 32.68 -30.47
C THR A 82 38.20 34.11 -29.97
N ASP A 83 39.24 34.33 -29.15
CA ASP A 83 39.85 35.66 -29.01
C ASP A 83 41.30 35.52 -28.49
N ARG A 84 42.18 35.13 -29.40
CA ARG A 84 43.63 35.37 -29.33
C ARG A 84 44.09 35.52 -30.78
N ASP A 85 44.26 36.76 -31.21
CA ASP A 85 45.43 37.28 -31.93
C ASP A 85 45.26 38.78 -32.21
#